data_AF-A0A833VC00-F1
#
_entry.id   AF-A0A833VC00-F1
#
_cell.length_a   1.000
_cell.length_b   1.000
_cell.length_c   1.000
_cell.angle_alpha   90.00
_cell.angle_beta   90.00
_cell.angle_gamma   90.00
#
_symmetry.space_group_name_H-M   'P 1'
#
loop_
_entity.id
_entity.type
_entity.pdbx_description
1 polymer ?
#
loop_
_entity_poly.entity_id
_entity_poly.type
_entity_poly.pdbx_seq_one_letter_code
_entity_poly.pdbx_strand_id
1 'polypeptide(L)'
;MRRHNLCLRCGLKRCVYAFMFVLSNLAILLSISTLNKFYPEITNFSQSNLGFNQNNYESLENTPNKILGTIIEKLVEEIENLHDKSKSSRKDQLQLKNEMLKQASFLTEILSLTSSLRNHLKPPFGNDNASSRYSLSKNNKPYDEILDYFLIEEIRKYVRVKPNRLGKQNFMGANGTFTSIGHACFSMKQELEEYMDYDVGDICKDDWKLAQKLMVHGCDPLPRRRCFSVAPKLYTKPYPINESIWKLPDDQNVRWSQYRCKNFTCLARNSTGKGFFKCTDCFNLTHHELPRWIEPSYADPKSNSTSDFLVRDILGLKPGEIRIGLDFSVGTGTFAVRMREYNITIISATINLGAPFNEMIALRGLVPLYLTVNQRLPFFDNTLDIIHTTRFLDGWIDIVLLDFVLYDWDRVLRPGGLLWIDSFFCLKEDLHDYLEVFDMLRYKRHKWIVVPKIDKDGNEVYFSAVLEKPSRPF
;
A
#
# COMPACT_ATOMS: atom_id res chain seq x y z
N MET A 1 -82.89 -33.10 -6.08
CA MET A 1 -83.21 -32.66 -4.70
C MET A 1 -82.09 -33.12 -3.76
N ARG A 2 -81.40 -32.19 -3.07
CA ARG A 2 -80.55 -32.34 -1.84
C ARG A 2 -79.29 -33.24 -1.93
N ARG A 3 -78.15 -32.96 -1.28
CA ARG A 3 -77.50 -31.81 -0.61
C ARG A 3 -76.04 -32.26 -0.32
N HIS A 4 -75.07 -31.37 -0.41
CA HIS A 4 -73.68 -31.58 0.03
C HIS A 4 -73.57 -31.83 1.55
N ASN A 5 -72.57 -32.61 1.96
CA ASN A 5 -71.93 -32.51 3.28
C ASN A 5 -70.44 -32.86 3.17
N LEU A 6 -69.61 -31.82 3.14
CA LEU A 6 -68.16 -31.89 3.22
C LEU A 6 -67.74 -31.07 4.44
N CYS A 7 -67.77 -31.67 5.64
CA CYS A 7 -67.28 -30.97 6.83
C CYS A 7 -67.00 -31.94 7.98
N LEU A 8 -65.89 -32.69 7.94
CA LEU A 8 -65.35 -33.34 9.16
C LEU A 8 -63.89 -33.83 8.96
N ARG A 9 -62.96 -32.94 8.58
CA ARG A 9 -61.52 -33.29 8.60
C ARG A 9 -60.52 -32.15 8.86
N CYS A 10 -61.00 -30.94 9.19
CA CYS A 10 -60.14 -29.76 9.40
C CYS A 10 -59.85 -29.39 10.88
N GLY A 11 -60.38 -30.14 11.86
CA GLY A 11 -60.27 -29.78 13.29
C GLY A 11 -58.97 -30.21 13.98
N LEU A 12 -58.39 -31.37 13.63
CA LEU A 12 -57.30 -31.96 14.41
C LEU A 12 -55.93 -31.32 14.15
N LYS A 13 -55.64 -30.93 12.90
CA LYS A 13 -54.32 -30.35 12.55
C LYS A 13 -54.11 -28.96 13.17
N ARG A 14 -55.16 -28.13 13.27
CA ARG A 14 -55.06 -26.80 13.90
C ARG A 14 -54.78 -26.88 15.40
N CYS A 15 -55.33 -27.87 16.11
CA CYS A 15 -55.05 -28.07 17.53
C CYS A 15 -53.58 -28.45 17.79
N VAL A 16 -52.99 -29.31 16.94
CA VAL A 16 -51.58 -29.71 17.10
C VAL A 16 -50.63 -28.54 16.85
N TYR A 17 -50.87 -27.73 15.81
CA TYR A 17 -50.07 -26.54 15.56
C TYR A 17 -50.22 -25.47 16.66
N ALA A 18 -51.43 -25.30 17.20
CA ALA A 18 -51.65 -24.40 18.32
C ALA A 18 -50.89 -24.86 19.58
N PHE A 19 -50.89 -26.15 19.87
CA PHE A 19 -50.18 -26.71 21.03
C PHE A 19 -48.65 -26.57 20.89
N MET A 20 -48.10 -26.79 19.69
CA MET A 20 -46.67 -26.58 19.41
C MET A 20 -46.28 -25.10 19.51
N PHE A 21 -47.16 -24.19 19.08
CA PHE A 21 -46.92 -22.75 19.21
C PHE A 21 -46.93 -22.31 20.68
N VAL A 22 -47.84 -22.84 21.49
CA VAL A 22 -47.88 -22.57 22.94
C VAL A 22 -46.62 -23.10 23.64
N LEU A 23 -46.15 -24.31 23.31
CA LEU A 23 -44.92 -24.87 23.87
C LEU A 23 -43.68 -24.06 23.47
N SER A 24 -43.61 -23.58 22.22
CA SER A 24 -42.51 -22.73 21.76
C SER A 24 -42.47 -21.39 22.50
N ASN A 25 -43.62 -20.74 22.69
CA ASN A 25 -43.71 -19.50 23.46
C ASN A 25 -43.36 -19.73 24.94
N LEU A 26 -43.76 -20.86 25.52
CA LEU A 26 -43.39 -21.22 26.90
C LEU A 26 -41.88 -21.42 27.05
N ALA A 27 -41.23 -22.06 26.06
CA ALA A 27 -39.78 -22.24 26.05
C ALA A 27 -39.03 -20.90 25.92
N ILE A 28 -39.54 -19.97 25.10
CA ILE A 28 -38.98 -18.62 24.98
C ILE A 28 -39.11 -17.85 26.31
N LEU A 29 -40.28 -17.93 26.96
CA LEU A 29 -40.50 -17.28 28.27
C LEU A 29 -39.59 -17.86 29.37
N LEU A 30 -39.37 -19.18 29.37
CA LEU A 30 -38.44 -19.82 30.30
C LEU A 30 -36.98 -19.43 30.01
N SER A 31 -36.59 -19.29 28.74
CA SER A 31 -35.27 -18.76 28.36
C SER A 31 -35.09 -17.30 28.77
N ILE A 32 -36.09 -16.44 28.60
CA ILE A 32 -36.05 -15.03 29.03
C ILE A 32 -36.00 -14.93 30.56
N SER A 33 -36.77 -15.78 31.27
CA SER A 33 -36.77 -15.82 32.73
C SER A 33 -35.43 -16.30 33.31
N THR A 34 -34.79 -17.29 32.67
CA THR A 34 -33.44 -17.73 33.06
C THR A 34 -32.38 -16.67 32.74
N LEU A 35 -32.46 -16.00 31.58
CA LEU A 35 -31.59 -14.86 31.25
C LEU A 35 -31.70 -13.70 32.24
N ASN A 36 -32.91 -13.32 32.66
CA ASN A 36 -33.13 -12.28 33.67
C ASN A 36 -32.58 -12.66 35.07
N LYS A 37 -32.41 -13.96 35.36
CA LYS A 37 -31.81 -14.45 36.61
C LYS A 37 -30.28 -14.41 36.59
N PHE A 38 -29.67 -14.47 35.40
CA PHE A 38 -28.21 -14.43 35.23
C PHE A 38 -27.66 -13.03 34.90
N TYR A 39 -28.50 -12.10 34.44
CA TYR A 39 -28.12 -10.70 34.13
C TYR A 39 -29.10 -9.69 34.73
N PRO A 40 -28.98 -9.35 36.03
CA PRO A 40 -29.88 -8.39 36.69
C PRO A 40 -29.63 -6.92 36.31
N GLU A 41 -28.60 -6.61 35.51
CA GLU A 41 -28.19 -5.22 35.21
C GLU A 41 -28.80 -4.61 33.94
N ILE A 42 -29.61 -5.34 33.15
CA ILE A 42 -30.10 -4.85 31.84
C ILE A 42 -31.49 -4.19 31.91
N THR A 43 -32.21 -4.25 33.04
CA THR A 43 -33.61 -3.81 33.11
C THR A 43 -33.89 -2.45 33.74
N ASN A 44 -32.88 -1.68 34.15
CA ASN A 44 -33.08 -0.31 34.63
C ASN A 44 -32.52 0.72 33.66
N PHE A 45 -33.12 0.86 32.48
CA PHE A 45 -32.96 2.10 31.70
C PHE A 45 -34.21 2.44 30.89
N SER A 46 -35.28 2.82 31.60
CA SER A 46 -36.24 3.79 31.07
C SER A 46 -36.94 4.53 32.20
N GLN A 47 -36.84 5.85 32.14
CA GLN A 47 -37.69 6.85 32.79
C GLN A 47 -37.53 7.11 34.30
N SER A 48 -36.72 8.14 34.59
CA SER A 48 -37.15 9.21 35.49
C SER A 48 -36.58 10.57 35.06
N ASN A 49 -37.47 11.41 34.53
CA ASN A 49 -37.59 12.87 34.64
C ASN A 49 -36.39 13.82 34.42
N LEU A 50 -36.63 14.71 33.44
CA LEU A 50 -36.41 16.16 33.44
C LEU A 50 -35.69 16.77 34.67
N GLY A 51 -34.59 17.45 34.39
CA GLY A 51 -33.98 18.44 35.28
C GLY A 51 -32.79 19.11 34.60
N PHE A 52 -32.94 20.39 34.27
CA PHE A 52 -31.94 21.32 33.74
C PHE A 52 -30.50 21.13 34.26
N ASN A 53 -29.52 21.10 33.36
CA ASN A 53 -28.57 22.20 33.17
C ASN A 53 -27.58 21.88 32.03
N GLN A 54 -27.74 22.59 30.92
CA GLN A 54 -26.59 23.03 30.12
C GLN A 54 -25.72 23.87 31.07
N ASN A 55 -24.52 23.38 31.37
CA ASN A 55 -23.30 24.12 31.73
C ASN A 55 -22.40 23.16 32.50
N ASN A 56 -21.34 22.68 31.82
CA ASN A 56 -20.06 22.18 32.34
C ASN A 56 -19.50 21.07 31.43
N TYR A 57 -19.22 21.41 30.17
CA TYR A 57 -18.23 20.70 29.35
C TYR A 57 -17.17 21.71 28.93
N GLU A 58 -16.49 22.30 29.91
CA GLU A 58 -15.36 23.21 29.69
C GLU A 58 -14.19 22.96 30.67
N SER A 59 -14.26 21.89 31.48
CA SER A 59 -13.33 21.71 32.61
C SER A 59 -12.33 20.56 32.48
N LEU A 60 -12.38 19.70 31.44
CA LEU A 60 -11.44 18.57 31.33
C LEU A 60 -10.30 18.77 30.32
N GLU A 61 -10.46 19.62 29.29
CA GLU A 61 -9.35 19.97 28.37
C GLU A 61 -8.43 21.07 28.93
N ASN A 62 -8.87 21.81 29.96
CA ASN A 62 -8.14 22.96 30.47
C ASN A 62 -7.12 22.65 31.56
N THR A 63 -7.15 21.47 32.19
CA THR A 63 -6.28 21.19 33.35
C THR A 63 -4.81 20.99 32.98
N PRO A 64 -4.44 20.20 31.95
CA PRO A 64 -3.04 20.03 31.55
C PRO A 64 -2.44 21.31 30.97
N ASN A 65 -3.23 22.05 30.17
CA ASN A 65 -2.81 23.32 29.57
C ASN A 65 -2.62 24.41 30.63
N LYS A 66 -3.44 24.44 31.68
CA LYS A 66 -3.26 25.34 32.82
C LYS A 66 -1.99 24.99 33.62
N ILE A 67 -1.74 23.71 33.87
CA ILE A 67 -0.50 23.25 34.55
C ILE A 67 0.74 23.62 33.72
N LEU A 68 0.69 23.42 32.40
CA LEU A 68 1.77 23.79 31.49
C LEU A 68 1.99 25.32 31.45
N GLY A 69 0.91 26.10 31.42
CA GLY A 69 0.97 27.57 31.53
C GLY A 69 1.64 28.04 32.82
N THR A 70 1.26 27.46 33.96
CA THR A 70 1.89 27.77 35.26
C THR A 70 3.37 27.38 35.32
N ILE A 71 3.78 26.29 34.66
CA ILE A 71 5.21 25.91 34.56
C ILE A 71 5.98 26.96 33.74
N ILE A 72 5.42 27.41 32.62
CA ILE A 72 6.05 28.41 31.75
C ILE A 72 6.17 29.75 32.47
N GLU A 73 5.12 30.22 33.14
CA GLU A 73 5.15 31.47 33.91
C GLU A 73 6.22 31.44 35.01
N LYS A 74 6.30 30.35 35.78
CA LYS A 74 7.34 30.19 36.82
C LYS A 74 8.76 30.14 36.25
N LEU A 75 8.95 29.55 35.06
CA LEU A 75 10.25 29.53 34.39
C LEU A 75 10.66 30.93 33.90
N VAL A 76 9.71 31.69 33.35
CA VAL A 76 9.95 33.07 32.91
C VAL A 76 10.30 33.96 34.11
N GLU A 77 9.55 33.87 35.20
CA GLU A 77 9.81 34.64 36.43
C GLU A 77 11.20 34.35 37.01
N GLU A 78 11.65 33.09 37.04
CA GLU A 78 12.98 32.75 37.53
C GLU A 78 14.10 33.18 36.56
N ILE A 79 13.86 33.15 35.24
CA ILE A 79 14.81 33.67 34.24
C ILE A 79 14.97 35.20 34.39
N GLU A 80 13.88 35.93 34.60
CA GLU A 80 13.93 37.39 34.85
C GLU A 80 14.63 37.71 36.17
N ASN A 81 14.35 36.95 37.22
CA ASN A 81 15.00 37.11 38.54
C ASN A 81 16.51 36.79 38.50
N LEU A 82 16.93 35.82 37.68
CA LEU A 82 18.34 35.53 37.41
C LEU A 82 18.98 36.62 36.55
N HIS A 83 18.24 37.19 35.58
CA HIS A 83 18.73 38.27 34.74
C HIS A 83 18.98 39.56 35.55
N ASP A 84 18.05 39.92 36.44
CA ASP A 84 18.17 41.10 37.32
C ASP A 84 19.25 40.92 38.39
N LYS A 85 19.41 39.73 38.97
CA LYS A 85 20.50 39.46 39.92
C LYS A 85 21.89 39.38 39.28
N SER A 86 21.99 38.99 38.00
CA SER A 86 23.27 39.04 37.27
C SER A 86 23.82 40.46 37.11
N LYS A 87 22.96 41.48 37.24
CA LYS A 87 23.35 42.91 37.24
C LYS A 87 23.75 43.42 38.63
N SER A 88 23.49 42.70 39.72
CA SER A 88 23.86 43.11 41.09
C SER A 88 24.74 42.09 41.83
N SER A 89 26.05 42.31 41.72
CA SER A 89 27.05 42.26 42.81
C SER A 89 28.10 41.14 42.84
N ARG A 90 29.33 41.60 43.19
CA ARG A 90 30.43 40.85 43.80
C ARG A 90 29.94 40.06 45.04
N LYS A 91 30.55 38.88 45.21
CA LYS A 91 30.13 37.75 46.04
C LYS A 91 30.46 37.90 47.54
N ASP A 92 29.51 37.51 48.39
CA ASP A 92 29.75 37.00 49.75
C ASP A 92 29.25 35.55 49.89
N GLN A 93 30.01 34.71 50.60
CA GLN A 93 29.82 33.24 50.71
C GLN A 93 28.45 32.82 51.29
N LEU A 94 27.80 33.69 52.08
CA LEU A 94 26.49 33.41 52.68
C LEU A 94 25.34 33.58 51.68
N GLN A 95 25.47 34.51 50.71
CA GLN A 95 24.50 34.70 49.63
C GLN A 95 24.46 33.49 48.70
N LEU A 96 25.62 32.91 48.37
CA LEU A 96 25.71 31.74 47.49
C LEU A 96 24.96 30.52 48.07
N LYS A 97 25.01 30.33 49.40
CA LYS A 97 24.30 29.22 50.05
C LYS A 97 22.77 29.41 50.01
N ASN A 98 22.30 30.65 50.15
CA ASN A 98 20.89 31.00 50.02
C ASN A 98 20.40 30.92 48.56
N GLU A 99 21.26 31.23 47.59
CA GLU A 99 20.99 31.04 46.16
C GLU A 99 20.85 29.57 45.77
N MET A 100 21.78 28.72 46.24
CA MET A 100 21.68 27.27 46.04
C MET A 100 20.41 26.68 46.68
N LEU A 101 19.99 27.18 47.84
CA LEU A 101 18.75 26.74 48.50
C LEU A 101 17.50 27.18 47.71
N LYS A 102 17.50 28.40 47.16
CA LYS A 102 16.38 28.88 46.31
C LYS A 102 16.29 28.11 44.99
N GLN A 103 17.43 27.85 44.35
CA GLN A 103 17.47 27.02 43.13
C GLN A 103 17.07 25.58 43.42
N ALA A 104 17.49 25.01 44.54
CA ALA A 104 17.05 23.69 44.96
C ALA A 104 15.53 23.67 45.17
N SER A 105 14.96 24.64 45.90
CA SER A 105 13.51 24.71 46.14
C SER A 105 12.72 24.83 44.83
N PHE A 106 13.17 25.69 43.91
CA PHE A 106 12.55 25.86 42.60
C PHE A 106 12.59 24.58 41.76
N LEU A 107 13.74 23.90 41.71
CA LEU A 107 13.86 22.64 40.99
C LEU A 107 12.96 21.55 41.58
N THR A 108 12.80 21.48 42.91
CA THR A 108 11.82 20.57 43.54
C THR A 108 10.38 20.91 43.18
N GLU A 109 10.02 22.20 43.09
CA GLU A 109 8.68 22.60 42.67
C GLU A 109 8.40 22.21 41.21
N ILE A 110 9.35 22.46 40.30
CA ILE A 110 9.21 22.04 38.89
C ILE A 110 9.15 20.51 38.78
N LEU A 111 9.96 19.77 39.54
CA LEU A 111 9.92 18.31 39.57
C LEU A 111 8.57 17.79 40.10
N SER A 112 8.00 18.44 41.11
CA SER A 112 6.67 18.13 41.63
C SER A 112 5.58 18.38 40.57
N LEU A 113 5.61 19.54 39.91
CA LEU A 113 4.66 19.91 38.86
C LEU A 113 4.75 19.00 37.63
N THR A 114 5.97 18.68 37.17
CA THR A 114 6.19 17.75 36.05
C THR A 114 5.83 16.31 36.42
N SER A 115 6.03 15.90 37.68
CA SER A 115 5.54 14.61 38.18
C SER A 115 4.00 14.57 38.23
N SER A 116 3.34 15.65 38.62
CA SER A 116 1.88 15.76 38.61
C SER A 116 1.34 15.71 37.18
N LEU A 117 1.97 16.44 36.24
CA LEU A 117 1.62 16.38 34.82
C LEU A 117 1.85 14.97 34.26
N ARG A 118 2.95 14.30 34.61
CA ARG A 118 3.22 12.91 34.22
C ARG A 118 2.17 11.93 34.78
N ASN A 119 1.67 12.15 35.99
CA ASN A 119 0.62 11.32 36.56
C ASN A 119 -0.74 11.55 35.87
N HIS A 120 -1.00 12.76 35.36
CA HIS A 120 -2.19 13.04 34.54
C HIS A 120 -2.05 12.59 33.08
N LEU A 121 -0.82 12.49 32.55
CA LEU A 121 -0.52 12.00 31.20
C LEU A 121 -0.22 10.49 31.14
N LYS A 122 -0.17 9.80 32.29
CA LYS A 122 -0.05 8.34 32.31
C LYS A 122 -1.33 7.74 31.71
N PRO A 123 -1.25 6.95 30.62
CA PRO A 123 -2.39 6.15 30.20
C PRO A 123 -2.72 5.14 31.31
N PRO A 124 -3.99 4.78 31.51
CA PRO A 124 -4.37 3.90 32.60
C PRO A 124 -4.04 2.46 32.23
N PHE A 125 -2.81 2.02 32.46
CA PHE A 125 -2.49 0.59 32.42
C PHE A 125 -1.50 0.22 33.52
N GLY A 126 -1.99 -0.62 34.44
CA GLY A 126 -1.23 -1.25 35.50
C GLY A 126 -2.09 -2.19 36.35
N ASN A 127 -2.60 -3.27 35.73
CA ASN A 127 -2.49 -4.66 36.21
C ASN A 127 -3.58 -5.57 35.60
N ASP A 128 -3.10 -6.64 34.96
CA ASP A 128 -3.67 -7.99 34.89
C ASP A 128 -5.19 -8.14 34.74
N ASN A 129 -5.67 -8.10 33.49
CA ASN A 129 -6.25 -9.27 32.83
C ASN A 129 -6.86 -8.86 31.48
N ALA A 130 -6.80 -9.83 30.57
CA ALA A 130 -7.36 -9.89 29.22
C ALA A 130 -8.45 -8.88 28.82
N SER A 131 -8.37 -8.48 27.53
CA SER A 131 -9.43 -7.86 26.71
C SER A 131 -9.66 -6.36 26.90
N SER A 132 -8.97 -5.54 26.09
CA SER A 132 -9.48 -4.23 25.70
C SER A 132 -9.62 -4.16 24.17
N ARG A 133 -10.87 -4.13 23.73
CA ARG A 133 -11.35 -3.94 22.37
C ARG A 133 -10.90 -2.58 21.85
N TYR A 134 -10.13 -2.56 20.76
CA TYR A 134 -9.94 -1.35 19.96
C TYR A 134 -11.23 -1.07 19.18
N SER A 135 -12.04 -0.15 19.69
CA SER A 135 -13.23 0.37 19.00
C SER A 135 -12.88 1.65 18.24
N LEU A 136 -12.24 1.51 17.07
CA LEU A 136 -12.19 2.58 16.07
C LEU A 136 -13.50 2.56 15.29
N SER A 137 -14.53 3.19 15.85
CA SER A 137 -15.78 3.46 15.16
C SER A 137 -16.42 4.72 15.72
N LYS A 138 -16.13 5.85 15.07
CA LYS A 138 -17.10 6.84 14.57
C LYS A 138 -16.37 8.11 14.12
N ASN A 139 -16.76 8.60 12.95
CA ASN A 139 -16.43 9.87 12.29
C ASN A 139 -15.20 9.87 11.37
N ASN A 140 -15.37 10.48 10.20
CA ASN A 140 -14.45 10.59 9.06
C ASN A 140 -13.15 11.39 9.34
N LYS A 141 -12.36 11.03 10.36
CA LYS A 141 -11.04 11.63 10.60
C LYS A 141 -9.96 10.65 11.15
N PRO A 142 -9.56 9.56 10.46
CA PRO A 142 -8.54 8.65 11.02
C PRO A 142 -7.12 8.89 10.50
N TYR A 143 -6.94 9.43 9.29
CA TYR A 143 -5.63 9.39 8.63
C TYR A 143 -4.68 10.49 9.10
N ASP A 144 -5.18 11.71 9.30
CA ASP A 144 -4.36 12.86 9.70
C ASP A 144 -3.85 12.74 11.14
N GLU A 145 -4.65 12.20 12.07
CA GLU A 145 -4.21 11.95 13.45
C GLU A 145 -3.07 10.91 13.53
N ILE A 146 -3.05 9.92 12.63
CA ILE A 146 -1.95 8.94 12.55
C ILE A 146 -0.68 9.58 12.00
N LEU A 147 -0.78 10.56 11.11
CA LEU A 147 0.39 11.29 10.61
C LEU A 147 1.05 12.10 11.71
N ASP A 148 0.26 12.69 12.60
CA ASP A 148 0.76 13.49 13.72
C ASP A 148 1.39 12.65 14.84
N TYR A 149 1.17 11.33 14.84
CA TYR A 149 1.87 10.40 15.73
C TYR A 149 3.38 10.34 15.46
N PHE A 150 3.81 10.46 14.19
CA PHE A 150 5.21 10.32 13.83
C PHE A 150 5.97 11.65 13.93
N LEU A 151 6.93 11.72 14.85
CA LEU A 151 7.78 12.92 15.01
C LEU A 151 8.73 13.11 13.82
N ILE A 152 9.24 12.02 13.24
CA ILE A 152 10.19 12.04 12.12
C ILE A 152 9.46 12.44 10.83
N GLU A 153 9.91 13.53 10.20
CA GLU A 153 9.33 14.07 8.97
C GLU A 153 9.35 13.07 7.81
N GLU A 154 10.43 12.30 7.68
CA GLU A 154 10.57 11.28 6.63
C GLU A 154 9.50 10.19 6.75
N ILE A 155 9.19 9.77 7.97
CA ILE A 155 8.12 8.81 8.22
C ILE A 155 6.77 9.44 7.86
N ARG A 156 6.53 10.71 8.21
CA ARG A 156 5.30 11.42 7.81
C ARG A 156 5.17 11.52 6.29
N LYS A 157 6.25 11.85 5.57
CA LYS A 157 6.29 11.88 4.10
C LYS A 157 6.02 10.49 3.51
N TYR A 158 6.63 9.45 4.08
CA TYR A 158 6.45 8.09 3.63
C TYR A 158 5.04 7.55 3.93
N VAL A 159 4.46 7.82 5.10
CA VAL A 159 3.12 7.31 5.45
C VAL A 159 2.04 7.97 4.60
N ARG A 160 2.11 9.30 4.37
CA ARG A 160 1.09 10.09 3.64
C ARG A 160 0.65 9.46 2.32
N VAL A 161 -0.62 9.64 1.94
CA VAL A 161 -1.14 9.23 0.62
C VAL A 161 -0.56 10.15 -0.44
N LYS A 162 -0.06 9.59 -1.55
CA LYS A 162 0.47 10.35 -2.68
C LYS A 162 -0.65 10.45 -3.72
N PRO A 163 -1.26 11.62 -3.94
CA PRO A 163 -2.33 11.76 -4.93
C PRO A 163 -1.77 11.54 -6.35
N ASN A 164 -2.58 11.05 -7.29
CA ASN A 164 -2.14 10.94 -8.68
C ASN A 164 -2.06 12.35 -9.31
N ARG A 165 -1.00 12.64 -10.09
CA ARG A 165 -0.75 13.99 -10.65
C ARG A 165 -1.90 14.51 -11.51
N LEU A 166 -2.56 13.62 -12.26
CA LEU A 166 -3.68 13.97 -13.15
C LEU A 166 -5.05 14.04 -12.45
N GLY A 167 -5.13 13.86 -11.13
CA GLY A 167 -6.39 13.91 -10.36
C GLY A 167 -7.41 12.79 -10.70
N LYS A 168 -7.05 11.86 -11.58
CA LYS A 168 -7.86 10.71 -12.00
C LYS A 168 -7.37 9.44 -11.30
N GLN A 169 -8.17 8.37 -11.35
CA GLN A 169 -7.72 7.05 -10.92
C GLN A 169 -6.48 6.61 -11.71
N ASN A 170 -5.49 6.06 -11.02
CA ASN A 170 -4.34 5.44 -11.66
C ASN A 170 -4.76 4.12 -12.32
N PHE A 171 -3.85 3.53 -13.07
CA PHE A 171 -4.13 2.31 -13.82
C PHE A 171 -4.47 1.09 -12.94
N MET A 172 -4.15 1.14 -11.64
CA MET A 172 -4.51 0.10 -10.67
C MET A 172 -5.94 0.29 -10.13
N GLY A 173 -6.63 1.37 -10.51
CA GLY A 173 -7.97 1.71 -10.04
C GLY A 173 -8.00 2.50 -8.72
N ALA A 174 -6.86 3.04 -8.27
CA ALA A 174 -6.77 3.80 -7.02
C ALA A 174 -6.67 5.32 -7.27
N ASN A 175 -7.24 6.13 -6.38
CA ASN A 175 -7.23 7.60 -6.46
C ASN A 175 -5.87 8.23 -6.05
N GLY A 176 -4.97 7.41 -5.53
CA GLY A 176 -3.63 7.78 -5.10
C GLY A 176 -2.84 6.51 -4.75
N THR A 177 -1.61 6.70 -4.33
CA THR A 177 -0.73 5.62 -3.89
C THR A 177 -0.60 5.63 -2.37
N PHE A 178 -0.84 4.48 -1.76
CA PHE A 178 -0.86 4.27 -0.32
C PHE A 178 0.35 3.42 0.05
N THR A 179 1.22 3.86 0.96
CA THR A 179 2.43 3.09 1.30
C THR A 179 2.13 1.82 2.11
N SER A 180 3.03 0.83 2.00
CA SER A 180 2.92 -0.49 2.62
C SER A 180 3.19 -0.49 4.13
N ILE A 181 2.43 0.33 4.86
CA ILE A 181 2.40 0.31 6.32
C ILE A 181 1.06 -0.25 6.74
N GLY A 182 1.08 -1.25 7.62
CA GLY A 182 -0.11 -1.96 8.09
C GLY A 182 -1.24 -1.08 8.62
N HIS A 183 -1.03 0.20 8.88
CA HIS A 183 -2.10 1.18 9.16
C HIS A 183 -3.17 1.23 8.07
N ALA A 184 -2.80 1.10 6.79
CA ALA A 184 -3.78 1.02 5.71
C ALA A 184 -4.70 -0.22 5.85
N CYS A 185 -4.21 -1.32 6.42
CA CYS A 185 -5.04 -2.48 6.74
C CYS A 185 -6.14 -2.19 7.77
N PHE A 186 -5.89 -1.30 8.74
CA PHE A 186 -6.92 -0.92 9.72
C PHE A 186 -8.05 -0.13 9.04
N SER A 187 -7.71 0.75 8.10
CA SER A 187 -8.70 1.49 7.30
C SER A 187 -9.51 0.58 6.37
N MET A 188 -8.96 -0.58 6.00
CA MET A 188 -9.59 -1.60 5.15
C MET A 188 -10.00 -2.84 5.94
N LYS A 189 -10.41 -2.65 7.21
CA LYS A 189 -10.75 -3.73 8.14
C LYS A 189 -11.71 -4.75 7.52
N GLN A 190 -12.79 -4.29 6.90
CA GLN A 190 -13.82 -5.17 6.36
C GLN A 190 -13.27 -6.07 5.25
N GLU A 191 -12.55 -5.51 4.29
CA GLU A 191 -11.91 -6.27 3.22
C GLU A 191 -10.84 -7.23 3.74
N LEU A 192 -10.07 -6.83 4.76
CA LEU A 192 -9.07 -7.71 5.36
C LEU A 192 -9.70 -8.86 6.14
N GLU A 193 -10.79 -8.63 6.87
CA GLU A 193 -11.55 -9.67 7.55
C GLU A 193 -12.16 -10.66 6.55
N GLU A 194 -12.74 -10.18 5.44
CA GLU A 194 -13.20 -11.04 4.34
C GLU A 194 -12.06 -11.87 3.74
N TYR A 195 -10.89 -11.26 3.55
CA TYR A 195 -9.68 -11.93 3.09
C TYR A 195 -9.09 -12.90 4.14
N MET A 196 -9.37 -12.76 5.42
CA MET A 196 -8.89 -13.67 6.45
C MET A 196 -9.92 -14.70 6.89
N ASP A 197 -11.14 -14.62 6.37
CA ASP A 197 -12.22 -15.58 6.58
C ASP A 197 -11.97 -16.88 5.78
N TYR A 198 -11.17 -17.78 6.37
CA TYR A 198 -10.90 -19.13 5.89
C TYR A 198 -10.55 -20.06 7.04
N ASP A 199 -10.80 -21.35 6.86
CA ASP A 199 -10.38 -22.38 7.81
C ASP A 199 -8.92 -22.79 7.59
N VAL A 200 -8.16 -22.85 8.68
CA VAL A 200 -6.75 -23.28 8.64
C VAL A 200 -6.67 -24.69 8.06
N GLY A 201 -5.82 -24.86 7.04
CA GLY A 201 -5.63 -26.13 6.34
C GLY A 201 -6.65 -26.41 5.25
N ASP A 202 -7.62 -25.51 5.02
CA ASP A 202 -8.55 -25.62 3.89
C ASP A 202 -7.98 -24.94 2.62
N ILE A 203 -8.68 -25.04 1.50
CA ILE A 203 -8.38 -24.34 0.25
C ILE A 203 -8.75 -22.86 0.41
N CYS A 204 -7.81 -21.96 0.09
CA CYS A 204 -8.09 -20.52 0.11
C CYS A 204 -9.22 -20.17 -0.86
N LYS A 205 -9.99 -19.11 -0.55
CA LYS A 205 -10.95 -18.56 -1.52
C LYS A 205 -10.23 -18.07 -2.78
N ASP A 206 -10.91 -18.14 -3.92
CA ASP A 206 -10.40 -17.63 -5.20
C ASP A 206 -10.66 -16.12 -5.31
N ASP A 207 -9.96 -15.34 -4.50
CA ASP A 207 -10.17 -13.92 -4.25
C ASP A 207 -8.92 -13.07 -4.51
N TRP A 208 -8.14 -13.44 -5.52
CA TRP A 208 -6.89 -12.74 -5.88
C TRP A 208 -7.10 -11.23 -6.13
N LYS A 209 -8.28 -10.80 -6.61
CA LYS A 209 -8.60 -9.37 -6.75
C LYS A 209 -8.72 -8.65 -5.41
N LEU A 210 -9.28 -9.31 -4.39
CA LEU A 210 -9.37 -8.75 -3.04
C LEU A 210 -7.97 -8.61 -2.45
N ALA A 211 -7.13 -9.63 -2.60
CA ALA A 211 -5.72 -9.59 -2.22
C ALA A 211 -4.99 -8.42 -2.89
N GLN A 212 -5.11 -8.29 -4.22
CA GLN A 212 -4.49 -7.18 -4.96
C GLN A 212 -5.03 -5.82 -4.53
N LYS A 213 -6.34 -5.70 -4.29
CA LYS A 213 -6.97 -4.47 -3.81
C LYS A 213 -6.34 -4.05 -2.49
N LEU A 214 -6.19 -4.97 -1.53
CA LEU A 214 -5.53 -4.69 -0.25
C LEU A 214 -4.08 -4.21 -0.47
N MET A 215 -3.29 -4.90 -1.31
CA MET A 215 -1.90 -4.52 -1.59
C MET A 215 -1.76 -3.14 -2.24
N VAL A 216 -2.56 -2.86 -3.28
CA VAL A 216 -2.57 -1.57 -4.01
C VAL A 216 -2.92 -0.40 -3.08
N HIS A 217 -3.79 -0.65 -2.09
CA HIS A 217 -4.18 0.33 -1.10
C HIS A 217 -3.28 0.34 0.15
N GLY A 218 -2.11 -0.31 0.11
CA GLY A 218 -1.10 -0.24 1.17
C GLY A 218 -1.29 -1.23 2.31
N CYS A 219 -2.33 -2.08 2.26
CA CYS A 219 -2.49 -3.18 3.20
C CYS A 219 -1.60 -4.36 2.79
N ASP A 220 -0.32 -4.25 3.13
CA ASP A 220 0.70 -5.24 2.84
C ASP A 220 1.81 -5.21 3.93
N PRO A 221 2.46 -6.34 4.29
CA PRO A 221 2.27 -7.70 3.79
C PRO A 221 0.92 -8.32 4.14
N LEU A 222 0.33 -9.06 3.20
CA LEU A 222 -0.90 -9.81 3.45
C LEU A 222 -0.66 -10.97 4.45
N PRO A 223 -1.51 -11.15 5.48
CA PRO A 223 -1.26 -12.12 6.55
C PRO A 223 -1.66 -13.57 6.24
N ARG A 224 -2.44 -13.82 5.17
CA ARG A 224 -2.93 -15.16 4.82
C ARG A 224 -1.79 -16.09 4.41
N ARG A 225 -1.54 -17.14 5.22
CA ARG A 225 -0.48 -18.14 4.97
C ARG A 225 -0.88 -19.58 5.31
N ARG A 226 -2.06 -19.81 5.88
CA ARG A 226 -2.45 -21.09 6.49
C ARG A 226 -3.56 -21.82 5.72
N CYS A 227 -3.76 -21.51 4.45
CA CYS A 227 -4.65 -22.24 3.55
C CYS A 227 -3.88 -22.66 2.28
N PHE A 228 -4.37 -23.69 1.61
CA PHE A 228 -3.80 -24.17 0.36
C PHE A 228 -4.23 -23.26 -0.80
N SER A 229 -3.26 -22.75 -1.57
CA SER A 229 -3.54 -21.91 -2.72
C SER A 229 -4.38 -22.65 -3.77
N VAL A 230 -5.43 -22.00 -4.27
CA VAL A 230 -6.21 -22.54 -5.40
C VAL A 230 -5.28 -22.73 -6.60
N ALA A 231 -5.27 -23.94 -7.14
CA ALA A 231 -4.61 -24.29 -8.40
C ALA A 231 -5.65 -24.38 -9.54
N PRO A 232 -5.23 -24.29 -10.81
CA PRO A 232 -6.10 -24.63 -11.94
C PRO A 232 -6.65 -26.05 -11.81
N LYS A 233 -7.89 -26.28 -12.26
CA LYS A 233 -8.56 -27.59 -12.14
C LYS A 233 -7.85 -28.69 -12.92
N LEU A 234 -7.20 -28.32 -14.02
CA LEU A 234 -6.47 -29.22 -14.89
C LEU A 234 -5.02 -28.76 -14.90
N TYR A 235 -4.11 -29.70 -14.75
CA TYR A 235 -2.67 -29.46 -14.86
C TYR A 235 -2.18 -30.12 -16.15
N THR A 236 -1.56 -29.31 -17.00
CA THR A 236 -0.84 -29.78 -18.18
C THR A 236 0.63 -29.47 -18.01
N LYS A 237 1.49 -30.40 -18.43
CA LYS A 237 2.94 -30.22 -18.34
C LYS A 237 3.32 -28.93 -19.11
N PRO A 238 3.99 -27.95 -18.47
CA PRO A 238 4.44 -26.74 -19.16
C PRO A 238 5.42 -27.07 -20.29
N TYR A 239 5.50 -26.18 -21.28
CA TYR A 239 6.49 -26.31 -22.34
C TYR A 239 7.91 -26.28 -21.78
N PRO A 240 8.86 -27.03 -22.38
CA PRO A 240 10.28 -26.87 -22.10
C PRO A 240 10.70 -25.41 -22.32
N ILE A 241 11.72 -24.97 -21.59
CA ILE A 241 12.14 -23.57 -21.60
C ILE A 241 12.44 -23.02 -23.01
N ASN A 242 13.01 -23.84 -23.88
CA ASN A 242 13.36 -23.43 -25.24
C ASN A 242 12.12 -23.12 -26.09
N GLU A 243 10.98 -23.75 -25.79
CA GLU A 243 9.71 -23.55 -26.49
C GLU A 243 8.81 -22.51 -25.80
N SER A 244 8.87 -22.41 -24.47
CA SER A 244 7.97 -21.58 -23.66
C SER A 244 8.17 -20.07 -23.86
N ILE A 245 9.34 -19.67 -24.36
CA ILE A 245 9.76 -18.27 -24.43
C ILE A 245 8.88 -17.45 -25.41
N TRP A 246 8.64 -17.97 -26.61
CA TRP A 246 7.94 -17.24 -27.70
C TRP A 246 6.62 -17.90 -28.12
N LYS A 247 6.16 -18.90 -27.35
CA LYS A 247 4.90 -19.60 -27.58
C LYS A 247 3.91 -19.24 -26.48
N LEU A 248 2.65 -19.00 -26.86
CA LEU A 248 1.58 -18.84 -25.88
C LEU A 248 1.44 -20.14 -25.06
N PRO A 249 1.42 -20.05 -23.73
CA PRO A 249 1.29 -21.22 -22.88
C PRO A 249 -0.13 -21.80 -22.93
N ASP A 250 -0.30 -23.00 -22.39
CA ASP A 250 -1.61 -23.65 -22.30
C ASP A 250 -2.54 -22.87 -21.36
N ASP A 251 -3.75 -22.60 -21.83
CA ASP A 251 -4.81 -21.93 -21.08
C ASP A 251 -5.18 -22.71 -19.81
N GLN A 252 -5.03 -24.04 -19.79
CA GLN A 252 -5.44 -24.87 -18.66
C GLN A 252 -4.64 -24.62 -17.38
N ASN A 253 -3.39 -24.17 -17.50
CA ASN A 253 -2.52 -23.89 -16.36
C ASN A 253 -2.74 -22.52 -15.70
N VAL A 254 -3.83 -21.83 -16.06
CA VAL A 254 -4.13 -20.47 -15.60
C VAL A 254 -5.48 -20.41 -14.91
N ARG A 255 -5.54 -19.63 -13.83
CA ARG A 255 -6.79 -19.31 -13.14
C ARG A 255 -7.53 -18.19 -13.84
N TRP A 256 -8.44 -18.54 -14.75
CA TRP A 256 -9.24 -17.56 -15.51
C TRP A 256 -10.40 -16.93 -14.73
N SER A 257 -10.55 -17.28 -13.45
CA SER A 257 -11.58 -16.69 -12.60
C SER A 257 -11.39 -15.19 -12.48
N GLN A 258 -12.51 -14.46 -12.48
CA GLN A 258 -12.55 -13.01 -12.37
C GLN A 258 -11.90 -12.21 -13.54
N TYR A 259 -11.30 -12.84 -14.54
CA TYR A 259 -10.88 -12.18 -15.78
C TYR A 259 -12.01 -12.13 -16.82
N ARG A 260 -12.00 -11.11 -17.69
CA ARG A 260 -12.94 -10.99 -18.82
C ARG A 260 -12.65 -12.02 -19.91
N CYS A 261 -11.38 -12.20 -20.26
CA CYS A 261 -10.94 -13.26 -21.15
C CYS A 261 -10.77 -14.59 -20.39
N LYS A 262 -10.98 -15.71 -21.08
CA LYS A 262 -10.87 -17.09 -20.54
C LYS A 262 -9.77 -17.92 -21.22
N ASN A 263 -8.99 -17.30 -22.09
CA ASN A 263 -7.83 -17.88 -22.76
C ASN A 263 -6.90 -16.77 -23.27
N PHE A 264 -5.66 -17.12 -23.55
CA PHE A 264 -4.66 -16.21 -24.12
C PHE A 264 -5.03 -15.75 -25.52
N THR A 265 -5.73 -16.58 -26.30
CA THR A 265 -6.20 -16.21 -27.64
C THR A 265 -7.16 -15.00 -27.59
N CYS A 266 -8.01 -14.91 -26.57
CA CYS A 266 -8.89 -13.76 -26.35
C CYS A 266 -8.08 -12.49 -26.04
N LEU A 267 -7.01 -12.62 -25.25
CA LEU A 267 -6.13 -11.50 -24.89
C LEU A 267 -5.27 -11.02 -26.07
N ALA A 268 -4.85 -11.93 -26.95
CA ALA A 268 -4.07 -11.62 -28.15
C ALA A 268 -4.89 -10.99 -29.29
N ARG A 269 -6.23 -10.97 -29.19
CA ARG A 269 -7.10 -10.38 -30.21
C ARG A 269 -7.31 -8.89 -29.96
N ASN A 270 -6.78 -8.06 -30.87
CA ASN A 270 -6.82 -6.59 -30.82
C ASN A 270 -8.22 -5.97 -30.72
N SER A 271 -9.27 -6.68 -31.12
CA SER A 271 -10.65 -6.16 -31.09
C SER A 271 -11.27 -6.07 -29.70
N THR A 272 -10.61 -6.57 -28.67
CA THR A 272 -11.30 -6.85 -27.42
C THR A 272 -11.27 -5.73 -26.40
N GLY A 273 -10.24 -4.86 -26.35
CA GLY A 273 -10.09 -3.88 -25.25
C GLY A 273 -10.19 -4.52 -23.85
N LYS A 274 -9.92 -5.83 -23.75
CA LYS A 274 -10.28 -6.69 -22.60
C LYS A 274 -9.11 -6.96 -21.65
N GLY A 275 -7.94 -6.35 -21.88
CA GLY A 275 -6.73 -6.47 -21.06
C GLY A 275 -6.26 -5.11 -20.50
N PHE A 276 -5.00 -5.04 -20.07
CA PHE A 276 -4.37 -3.80 -19.63
C PHE A 276 -4.10 -2.87 -20.83
N PHE A 277 -4.60 -1.63 -20.78
CA PHE A 277 -4.56 -0.70 -21.91
C PHE A 277 -3.16 -0.30 -22.36
N LYS A 278 -2.15 -0.31 -21.47
CA LYS A 278 -0.75 -0.06 -21.85
C LYS A 278 -0.06 -1.30 -22.45
N CYS A 279 -0.75 -2.43 -22.46
CA CYS A 279 -0.24 -3.74 -22.83
C CYS A 279 -1.24 -4.49 -23.71
N THR A 280 -1.91 -3.76 -24.63
CA THR A 280 -2.93 -4.30 -25.54
C THR A 280 -2.38 -5.39 -26.43
N ASP A 281 -1.18 -5.19 -26.97
CA ASP A 281 -0.55 -6.08 -27.93
C ASP A 281 0.48 -7.02 -27.28
N CYS A 282 0.64 -6.97 -25.95
CA CYS A 282 1.66 -7.77 -25.24
C CYS A 282 1.47 -9.28 -25.32
N PHE A 283 0.26 -9.73 -25.64
CA PHE A 283 -0.05 -11.14 -25.83
C PHE A 283 0.21 -11.61 -27.26
N ASN A 284 0.51 -10.69 -28.19
CA ASN A 284 1.02 -11.01 -29.52
C ASN A 284 2.55 -11.21 -29.45
N LEU A 285 2.95 -12.40 -29.00
CA LEU A 285 4.38 -12.69 -28.79
C LEU A 285 5.19 -12.59 -30.09
N THR A 286 4.67 -13.06 -31.21
CA THR A 286 5.43 -13.19 -32.46
C THR A 286 5.62 -11.86 -33.20
N HIS A 287 4.58 -11.03 -33.29
CA HIS A 287 4.65 -9.81 -34.12
C HIS A 287 4.89 -8.55 -33.31
N HIS A 288 4.52 -8.52 -32.02
CA HIS A 288 4.70 -7.33 -31.18
C HIS A 288 5.87 -7.49 -30.21
N GLU A 289 5.95 -8.58 -29.44
CA GLU A 289 6.98 -8.73 -28.40
C GLU A 289 8.35 -9.22 -28.92
N LEU A 290 8.36 -10.15 -29.89
CA LEU A 290 9.57 -10.73 -30.50
C LEU A 290 10.49 -9.75 -31.24
N PRO A 291 10.08 -8.56 -31.73
CA PRO A 291 11.02 -7.55 -32.25
C PRO A 291 11.55 -6.56 -31.20
N ARG A 292 10.91 -6.45 -30.02
CA ARG A 292 11.24 -5.40 -29.04
C ARG A 292 12.68 -5.45 -28.56
N TRP A 293 13.36 -4.30 -28.53
CA TRP A 293 14.76 -4.13 -28.14
C TRP A 293 15.81 -4.88 -28.98
N ILE A 294 15.41 -5.48 -30.11
CA ILE A 294 16.33 -5.95 -31.16
C ILE A 294 16.29 -4.99 -32.34
N GLU A 295 15.10 -4.57 -32.73
CA GLU A 295 14.89 -3.59 -33.78
C GLU A 295 14.35 -2.30 -33.15
N PRO A 296 14.84 -1.12 -33.56
CA PRO A 296 14.32 0.14 -33.07
C PRO A 296 12.89 0.33 -33.57
N SER A 297 11.95 0.59 -32.64
CA SER A 297 10.61 1.02 -33.03
C SER A 297 10.63 2.51 -33.31
N TYR A 298 10.33 2.91 -34.54
CA TYR A 298 10.19 4.32 -34.89
C TYR A 298 8.74 4.76 -34.65
N ALA A 299 8.56 5.83 -33.88
CA ALA A 299 7.23 6.40 -33.62
C ALA A 299 6.62 7.01 -34.90
N ASP A 300 7.46 7.53 -35.81
CA ASP A 300 7.10 7.92 -37.17
C ASP A 300 8.08 7.27 -38.16
N PRO A 301 7.61 6.51 -39.17
CA PRO A 301 8.46 5.97 -40.22
C PRO A 301 9.25 7.03 -41.00
N LYS A 302 8.82 8.30 -40.95
CA LYS A 302 9.47 9.44 -41.59
C LYS A 302 10.46 10.18 -40.69
N SER A 303 10.41 9.96 -39.37
CA SER A 303 11.37 10.53 -38.43
C SER A 303 12.40 9.48 -38.03
N ASN A 304 13.69 9.81 -38.13
CA ASN A 304 14.76 8.93 -37.65
C ASN A 304 14.88 8.95 -36.10
N SER A 305 13.84 9.39 -35.38
CA SER A 305 13.85 9.56 -33.92
C SER A 305 13.11 8.41 -33.25
N THR A 306 13.84 7.61 -32.48
CA THR A 306 13.31 6.53 -31.64
C THR A 306 13.70 6.78 -30.19
N SER A 307 12.80 6.45 -29.26
CA SER A 307 13.11 6.38 -27.83
C SER A 307 13.85 5.10 -27.46
N ASP A 308 13.83 4.09 -28.33
CA ASP A 308 14.21 2.74 -27.96
C ASP A 308 15.73 2.56 -28.00
N PHE A 309 16.23 1.84 -27.00
CA PHE A 309 17.61 1.35 -27.01
C PHE A 309 17.64 -0.17 -27.21
N LEU A 310 18.65 -0.64 -27.93
CA LEU A 310 18.79 -2.07 -28.22
C LEU A 310 19.52 -2.77 -27.07
N VAL A 311 19.09 -3.99 -26.72
CA VAL A 311 19.74 -4.79 -25.65
C VAL A 311 21.24 -4.91 -25.92
N ARG A 312 21.62 -5.20 -27.17
CA ARG A 312 23.03 -5.34 -27.56
C ARG A 312 23.86 -4.10 -27.24
N ASP A 313 23.32 -2.91 -27.48
CA ASP A 313 24.01 -1.65 -27.22
C ASP A 313 24.18 -1.43 -25.72
N ILE A 314 23.15 -1.73 -24.93
CA ILE A 314 23.19 -1.54 -23.47
C ILE A 314 24.17 -2.52 -22.83
N LEU A 315 24.13 -3.79 -23.21
CA LEU A 315 25.08 -4.80 -22.73
C LEU A 315 26.51 -4.49 -23.19
N GLY A 316 26.67 -3.84 -24.35
CA GLY A 316 27.96 -3.36 -24.85
C GLY A 316 28.62 -2.27 -23.99
N LEU A 317 27.86 -1.54 -23.17
CA LEU A 317 28.41 -0.55 -22.23
C LEU A 317 29.20 -1.22 -21.10
N LYS A 318 28.81 -2.43 -20.70
CA LYS A 318 29.42 -3.18 -19.59
C LYS A 318 29.54 -4.68 -19.92
N PRO A 319 30.39 -5.07 -20.88
CA PRO A 319 30.48 -6.45 -21.35
C PRO A 319 30.80 -7.43 -20.21
N GLY A 320 29.92 -8.41 -20.00
CA GLY A 320 30.11 -9.46 -19.00
C GLY A 320 29.85 -9.06 -17.54
N GLU A 321 29.50 -7.80 -17.26
CA GLU A 321 29.25 -7.35 -15.88
C GLU A 321 27.79 -7.49 -15.44
N ILE A 322 26.85 -7.48 -16.40
CA ILE A 322 25.40 -7.55 -16.13
C ILE A 322 24.96 -9.01 -16.12
N ARG A 323 24.47 -9.50 -14.98
CA ARG A 323 24.11 -10.92 -14.77
C ARG A 323 22.76 -11.09 -14.10
N ILE A 324 22.38 -10.17 -13.23
CA ILE A 324 21.09 -10.17 -12.52
C ILE A 324 20.45 -8.78 -12.54
N GLY A 325 19.14 -8.74 -12.71
CA GLY A 325 18.41 -7.48 -12.70
C GLY A 325 16.94 -7.60 -12.37
N LEU A 326 16.29 -6.44 -12.34
CA LEU A 326 14.88 -6.27 -12.08
C LEU A 326 14.23 -5.56 -13.27
N ASP A 327 13.14 -6.12 -13.77
CA ASP A 327 12.23 -5.45 -14.69
C ASP A 327 11.00 -4.99 -13.93
N PHE A 328 10.92 -3.69 -13.67
CA PHE A 328 9.81 -3.05 -12.96
C PHE A 328 8.76 -2.55 -13.95
N SER A 329 8.29 -3.47 -14.78
CA SER A 329 7.34 -3.20 -15.85
C SER A 329 6.20 -4.21 -15.83
N VAL A 330 4.96 -3.74 -16.02
CA VAL A 330 3.83 -4.66 -16.17
C VAL A 330 3.73 -5.12 -17.62
N GLY A 331 3.92 -6.41 -17.82
CA GLY A 331 3.78 -7.06 -19.12
C GLY A 331 3.92 -8.56 -19.05
N THR A 332 4.18 -9.20 -20.19
CA THR A 332 4.27 -10.67 -20.31
C THR A 332 5.67 -11.22 -19.99
N GLY A 333 6.62 -10.39 -19.54
CA GLY A 333 8.00 -10.80 -19.21
C GLY A 333 8.98 -10.77 -20.39
N THR A 334 8.67 -10.03 -21.46
CA THR A 334 9.50 -10.01 -22.68
C THR A 334 10.90 -9.48 -22.45
N PHE A 335 11.08 -8.45 -21.62
CA PHE A 335 12.43 -7.96 -21.29
C PHE A 335 13.27 -9.06 -20.63
N ALA A 336 12.69 -9.80 -19.67
CA ALA A 336 13.35 -10.93 -19.04
C ALA A 336 13.73 -12.03 -20.04
N VAL A 337 12.89 -12.27 -21.06
CA VAL A 337 13.22 -13.16 -22.18
C VAL A 337 14.44 -12.67 -22.95
N ARG A 338 14.47 -11.38 -23.33
CA ARG A 338 15.60 -10.82 -24.10
C ARG A 338 16.90 -10.94 -23.34
N MET A 339 16.89 -10.59 -22.07
CA MET A 339 18.07 -10.64 -21.23
C MET A 339 18.54 -12.10 -21.02
N ARG A 340 17.60 -13.05 -20.97
CA ARG A 340 17.92 -14.49 -20.90
C ARG A 340 18.67 -15.01 -22.12
N GLU A 341 18.41 -14.48 -23.32
CA GLU A 341 19.17 -14.83 -24.54
C GLU A 341 20.67 -14.52 -24.38
N TYR A 342 21.03 -13.63 -23.45
CA TYR A 342 22.40 -13.30 -23.04
C TYR A 342 22.81 -13.92 -21.69
N ASN A 343 22.09 -14.94 -21.21
CA ASN A 343 22.28 -15.60 -19.90
C ASN A 343 22.12 -14.68 -18.68
N ILE A 344 21.30 -13.63 -18.79
CA ILE A 344 21.03 -12.69 -17.69
C ILE A 344 19.69 -13.06 -17.04
N THR A 345 19.70 -13.15 -15.71
CA THR A 345 18.49 -13.44 -14.94
C THR A 345 17.77 -12.16 -14.58
N ILE A 346 16.54 -12.00 -15.04
CA ILE A 346 15.69 -10.87 -14.70
C ILE A 346 14.51 -11.35 -13.85
N ILE A 347 14.30 -10.66 -12.74
CA ILE A 347 13.08 -10.77 -11.94
C ILE A 347 12.09 -9.73 -12.49
N SER A 348 10.88 -10.14 -12.87
CA SER A 348 9.85 -9.23 -13.40
C SER A 348 8.84 -8.88 -12.31
N ALA A 349 8.91 -7.65 -11.79
CA ALA A 349 7.92 -7.14 -10.84
C ALA A 349 6.63 -6.76 -11.57
N THR A 350 5.50 -7.36 -11.17
CA THR A 350 4.23 -7.14 -11.85
C THR A 350 3.03 -7.37 -10.93
N ILE A 351 1.86 -6.91 -11.37
CA ILE A 351 0.54 -7.24 -10.82
C ILE A 351 -0.41 -7.67 -11.93
N ASN A 352 -1.54 -8.27 -11.57
CA ASN A 352 -2.52 -8.75 -12.53
C ASN A 352 -3.54 -7.65 -12.88
N LEU A 353 -3.40 -7.05 -14.07
CA LEU A 353 -4.26 -5.97 -14.55
C LEU A 353 -5.12 -6.42 -15.73
N GLY A 354 -6.33 -6.93 -15.45
CA GLY A 354 -7.23 -7.44 -16.49
C GLY A 354 -6.73 -8.68 -17.24
N ALA A 355 -5.51 -9.13 -16.96
CA ALA A 355 -4.87 -10.31 -17.50
C ALA A 355 -3.95 -10.98 -16.45
N PRO A 356 -3.70 -12.30 -16.56
CA PRO A 356 -2.91 -13.09 -15.61
C PRO A 356 -1.40 -12.98 -15.91
N PHE A 357 -0.81 -11.81 -15.64
CA PHE A 357 0.60 -11.54 -15.97
C PHE A 357 1.57 -12.40 -15.15
N ASN A 358 1.32 -12.60 -13.85
CA ASN A 358 2.18 -13.42 -13.01
C ASN A 358 2.24 -14.88 -13.50
N GLU A 359 1.07 -15.46 -13.79
CA GLU A 359 0.98 -16.81 -14.33
C GLU A 359 1.60 -16.91 -15.75
N MET A 360 1.40 -15.90 -16.59
CA MET A 360 2.02 -15.85 -17.92
C MET A 360 3.55 -15.87 -17.84
N ILE A 361 4.15 -15.02 -16.99
CA ILE A 361 5.60 -14.94 -16.80
C ILE A 361 6.14 -16.27 -16.28
N ALA A 362 5.48 -16.88 -15.28
CA ALA A 362 5.86 -18.18 -14.74
C ALA A 362 5.80 -19.29 -15.80
N LEU A 363 4.74 -19.33 -16.62
CA LEU A 363 4.55 -20.35 -17.67
C LEU A 363 5.53 -20.20 -18.84
N ARG A 364 6.14 -19.01 -19.02
CA ARG A 364 7.28 -18.80 -19.92
C ARG A 364 8.61 -19.27 -19.31
N GLY A 365 8.62 -19.73 -18.06
CA GLY A 365 9.80 -20.18 -17.33
C GLY A 365 10.66 -19.04 -16.76
N LEU A 366 10.04 -17.89 -16.49
CA LEU A 366 10.65 -16.68 -15.95
C LEU A 366 10.24 -16.46 -14.49
N VAL A 367 10.84 -15.47 -13.82
CA VAL A 367 10.60 -15.21 -12.39
C VAL A 367 9.66 -14.00 -12.22
N PRO A 368 8.35 -14.23 -11.93
CA PRO A 368 7.48 -13.14 -11.52
C PRO A 368 7.70 -12.77 -10.05
N LEU A 369 7.70 -11.48 -9.75
CA LEU A 369 7.62 -10.94 -8.40
C LEU A 369 6.31 -10.17 -8.26
N TYR A 370 5.38 -10.69 -7.46
CA TYR A 370 4.09 -10.06 -7.26
C TYR A 370 4.21 -8.87 -6.31
N LEU A 371 4.34 -7.68 -6.89
CA LEU A 371 4.75 -6.48 -6.18
C LEU A 371 4.12 -5.22 -6.79
N THR A 372 3.70 -4.29 -5.95
CA THR A 372 3.11 -2.99 -6.28
C THR A 372 4.11 -1.84 -6.03
N VAL A 373 3.91 -0.70 -6.68
CA VAL A 373 4.79 0.48 -6.62
C VAL A 373 4.94 1.12 -5.23
N ASN A 374 4.01 0.84 -4.33
CA ASN A 374 4.00 1.34 -2.94
C ASN A 374 4.79 0.47 -1.95
N GLN A 375 5.33 -0.66 -2.40
CA GLN A 375 6.13 -1.56 -1.61
C GLN A 375 7.60 -1.25 -1.80
N ARG A 376 8.36 -1.37 -0.70
CA ARG A 376 9.82 -1.40 -0.78
C ARG A 376 10.26 -2.72 -1.44
N LEU A 377 11.23 -2.66 -2.32
CA LEU A 377 11.78 -3.79 -3.04
C LEU A 377 12.37 -4.82 -2.07
N PRO A 378 11.97 -6.10 -2.15
CA PRO A 378 12.42 -7.17 -1.26
C PRO A 378 13.80 -7.73 -1.66
N PHE A 379 14.71 -6.87 -2.12
CA PHE A 379 16.11 -7.21 -2.40
C PHE A 379 17.02 -6.61 -1.33
N PHE A 380 18.15 -7.26 -1.09
CA PHE A 380 19.20 -6.69 -0.25
C PHE A 380 19.89 -5.53 -0.96
N ASP A 381 20.58 -4.69 -0.20
CA ASP A 381 21.19 -3.47 -0.72
C ASP A 381 22.36 -3.81 -1.66
N ASN A 382 22.50 -3.07 -2.76
CA ASN A 382 23.57 -3.16 -3.75
C ASN A 382 23.79 -4.55 -4.37
N THR A 383 22.72 -5.30 -4.68
CA THR A 383 22.83 -6.66 -5.24
C THR A 383 22.54 -6.77 -6.74
N LEU A 384 21.83 -5.81 -7.34
CA LEU A 384 21.41 -5.88 -8.74
C LEU A 384 22.39 -5.18 -9.67
N ASP A 385 22.61 -5.75 -10.86
CA ASP A 385 23.47 -5.17 -11.89
C ASP A 385 22.69 -4.24 -12.84
N ILE A 386 21.38 -4.47 -13.00
CA ILE A 386 20.51 -3.63 -13.84
C ILE A 386 19.08 -3.53 -13.28
N ILE A 387 18.48 -2.35 -13.37
CA ILE A 387 17.04 -2.13 -13.20
C ILE A 387 16.50 -1.57 -14.51
N HIS A 388 15.41 -2.15 -15.01
CA HIS A 388 14.73 -1.73 -16.23
C HIS A 388 13.29 -1.34 -15.91
N THR A 389 12.78 -0.30 -16.55
CA THR A 389 11.36 0.08 -16.54
C THR A 389 10.95 0.51 -17.94
N THR A 390 9.81 0.03 -18.42
CA THR A 390 9.23 0.46 -19.69
C THR A 390 7.75 0.80 -19.54
N ARG A 391 7.36 2.03 -19.92
CA ARG A 391 5.97 2.52 -20.01
C ARG A 391 5.07 2.27 -18.77
N PHE A 392 5.66 1.99 -17.61
CA PHE A 392 4.95 1.64 -16.38
C PHE A 392 4.84 2.85 -15.44
N LEU A 393 5.99 3.38 -15.04
CA LEU A 393 6.11 4.69 -14.43
C LEU A 393 6.05 5.72 -15.58
N ASP A 394 5.06 6.60 -15.54
CA ASP A 394 4.86 7.65 -16.54
C ASP A 394 4.16 8.84 -15.84
N GLY A 395 3.70 9.84 -16.60
CA GLY A 395 3.12 11.09 -16.12
C GLY A 395 1.97 10.98 -15.09
N TRP A 396 1.41 9.80 -14.83
CA TRP A 396 0.48 9.59 -13.72
C TRP A 396 1.16 9.65 -12.33
N ILE A 397 2.45 9.33 -12.24
CA ILE A 397 3.16 9.16 -10.97
C ILE A 397 3.40 10.50 -10.26
N ASP A 398 3.18 10.55 -8.96
CA ASP A 398 3.53 11.71 -8.14
C ASP A 398 5.07 11.86 -8.02
N ILE A 399 5.56 13.10 -7.96
CA ILE A 399 7.01 13.38 -7.86
C ILE A 399 7.59 12.82 -6.56
N VAL A 400 6.91 12.98 -5.43
CA VAL A 400 7.39 12.48 -4.14
C VAL A 400 7.37 10.96 -4.12
N LEU A 401 6.35 10.34 -4.73
CA LEU A 401 6.33 8.90 -4.93
C LEU A 401 7.50 8.42 -5.81
N LEU A 402 7.75 9.09 -6.93
CA LEU A 402 8.86 8.75 -7.82
C LEU A 402 10.19 8.84 -7.08
N ASP A 403 10.38 9.87 -6.24
CA ASP A 403 11.58 10.03 -5.42
C ASP A 403 11.80 8.81 -4.51
N PHE A 404 10.78 8.37 -3.76
CA PHE A 404 10.85 7.14 -2.96
C PHE A 404 11.21 5.91 -3.80
N VAL A 405 10.63 5.77 -4.99
CA VAL A 405 10.91 4.66 -5.91
C VAL A 405 12.37 4.70 -6.37
N LEU A 406 12.87 5.87 -6.77
CA LEU A 406 14.24 6.04 -7.25
C LEU A 406 15.28 5.80 -6.15
N TYR A 407 15.04 6.25 -4.92
CA TYR A 407 15.93 5.94 -3.80
C TYR A 407 15.94 4.44 -3.46
N ASP A 408 14.80 3.76 -3.55
CA ASP A 408 14.75 2.32 -3.32
C ASP A 408 15.40 1.53 -4.47
N TRP A 409 15.33 2.03 -5.69
CA TRP A 409 16.08 1.52 -6.85
C TRP A 409 17.58 1.74 -6.69
N ASP A 410 18.01 2.94 -6.29
CA ASP A 410 19.43 3.20 -5.95
C ASP A 410 19.90 2.22 -4.89
N ARG A 411 19.12 2.02 -3.82
CA ARG A 411 19.49 1.11 -2.74
C ARG A 411 19.82 -0.30 -3.23
N VAL A 412 19.00 -0.89 -4.10
CA VAL A 412 19.21 -2.29 -4.54
C VAL A 412 20.19 -2.41 -5.72
N LEU A 413 20.40 -1.33 -6.48
CA LEU A 413 21.35 -1.29 -7.58
C LEU A 413 22.78 -1.14 -7.02
N ARG A 414 23.70 -2.01 -7.44
CA ARG A 414 25.09 -1.95 -6.99
C ARG A 414 25.85 -0.77 -7.63
N PRO A 415 26.95 -0.28 -7.05
CA PRO A 415 27.84 0.66 -7.72
C PRO A 415 28.30 0.12 -9.08
N GLY A 416 28.23 0.97 -10.12
CA GLY A 416 28.45 0.58 -11.52
C GLY A 416 27.26 -0.12 -12.18
N GLY A 417 26.18 -0.41 -11.46
CA GLY A 417 24.94 -0.96 -12.03
C GLY A 417 24.21 0.06 -12.90
N LEU A 418 23.38 -0.44 -13.83
CA LEU A 418 22.64 0.38 -14.79
C LEU A 418 21.17 0.55 -14.38
N LEU A 419 20.68 1.79 -14.43
CA LEU A 419 19.26 2.11 -14.47
C LEU A 419 18.88 2.42 -15.93
N TRP A 420 18.06 1.56 -16.52
CA TRP A 420 17.54 1.71 -17.87
C TRP A 420 16.06 2.12 -17.82
N ILE A 421 15.80 3.37 -18.18
CA ILE A 421 14.47 3.94 -18.32
C ILE A 421 14.12 3.92 -19.81
N ASP A 422 13.11 3.15 -20.17
CA ASP A 422 12.64 2.99 -21.54
C ASP A 422 11.26 3.62 -21.71
N SER A 423 11.13 4.56 -22.64
CA SER A 423 9.87 5.17 -23.05
C SER A 423 9.00 5.68 -21.88
N PHE A 424 9.59 6.32 -20.86
CA PHE A 424 8.84 7.07 -19.84
C PHE A 424 8.10 8.20 -20.53
N PHE A 425 6.77 8.32 -20.37
CA PHE A 425 6.04 9.39 -21.06
C PHE A 425 5.39 10.35 -20.07
N CYS A 426 5.34 11.63 -20.41
CA CYS A 426 4.65 12.65 -19.63
C CYS A 426 4.21 13.80 -20.53
N LEU A 427 3.42 14.72 -19.98
CA LEU A 427 3.15 15.99 -20.64
C LEU A 427 4.45 16.78 -20.77
N LYS A 428 4.59 17.53 -21.85
CA LYS A 428 5.79 18.34 -22.13
C LYS A 428 6.03 19.40 -21.05
N GLU A 429 4.97 19.95 -20.48
CA GLU A 429 5.03 20.90 -19.36
C GLU A 429 5.59 20.28 -18.08
N ASP A 430 5.33 18.98 -17.86
CA ASP A 430 5.76 18.24 -16.67
C ASP A 430 7.18 17.66 -16.81
N LEU A 431 7.73 17.65 -18.03
CA LEU A 431 8.99 16.98 -18.34
C LEU A 431 10.13 17.47 -17.45
N HIS A 432 10.23 18.79 -17.26
CA HIS A 432 11.31 19.38 -16.49
C HIS A 432 11.34 18.84 -15.05
N ASP A 433 10.20 18.82 -14.38
CA ASP A 433 10.06 18.30 -13.01
C ASP A 433 10.54 16.85 -12.91
N TYR A 434 10.14 15.99 -13.85
CA TYR A 434 10.56 14.59 -13.85
C TYR A 434 12.06 14.42 -14.09
N LEU A 435 12.63 15.18 -15.04
CA LEU A 435 14.06 15.12 -15.32
C LEU A 435 14.90 15.57 -14.12
N GLU A 436 14.46 16.58 -13.38
CA GLU A 436 15.13 17.01 -12.14
C GLU A 436 15.20 15.87 -11.12
N VAL A 437 14.10 15.12 -10.94
CA VAL A 437 14.05 13.99 -10.01
C VAL A 437 15.02 12.88 -10.41
N PHE A 438 15.15 12.56 -11.70
CA PHE A 438 16.16 11.60 -12.17
C PHE A 438 17.59 12.13 -11.96
N ASP A 439 17.80 13.43 -12.12
CA ASP A 439 19.11 14.07 -11.94
C ASP A 439 19.58 14.14 -10.49
N MET A 440 18.65 14.13 -9.52
CA MET A 440 18.96 14.08 -8.09
C MET A 440 19.81 12.85 -7.71
N LEU A 441 19.71 11.74 -8.46
CA LEU A 441 20.51 10.54 -8.24
C LEU A 441 22.01 10.75 -8.52
N ARG A 442 22.37 11.77 -9.32
CA ARG A 442 23.75 12.05 -9.77
C ARG A 442 24.40 10.87 -10.49
N TYR A 443 23.62 10.10 -11.23
CA TYR A 443 24.13 8.98 -12.03
C TYR A 443 24.87 9.48 -13.26
N LYS A 444 25.87 8.71 -13.71
CA LYS A 444 26.57 8.97 -14.96
C LYS A 444 25.65 8.63 -16.13
N ARG A 445 25.44 9.58 -17.05
CA ARG A 445 24.59 9.38 -18.23
C ARG A 445 25.38 8.68 -19.35
N HIS A 446 24.91 7.52 -19.80
CA HIS A 446 25.43 6.83 -20.99
C HIS A 446 24.60 7.12 -22.24
N LYS A 447 23.28 7.08 -22.08
CA LYS A 447 22.31 7.44 -23.12
C LYS A 447 21.22 8.32 -22.51
N TRP A 448 20.75 9.29 -23.28
CA TRP A 448 19.72 10.24 -22.85
C TRP A 448 19.02 10.81 -24.08
N ILE A 449 17.72 10.55 -24.23
CA ILE A 449 16.95 11.03 -25.37
C ILE A 449 15.54 11.42 -24.93
N VAL A 450 15.04 12.50 -25.53
CA VAL A 450 13.63 12.91 -25.45
C VAL A 450 13.11 13.00 -26.88
N VAL A 451 12.00 12.31 -27.15
CA VAL A 451 11.33 12.34 -28.45
C VAL A 451 9.86 12.72 -28.28
N PRO A 452 9.26 13.47 -29.20
CA PRO A 452 7.84 13.76 -29.13
C PRO A 452 7.03 12.48 -29.28
N LYS A 453 5.96 12.34 -28.49
CA LYS A 453 4.98 11.27 -28.67
C LYS A 453 3.94 11.74 -29.68
N ILE A 454 3.73 10.95 -30.73
CA ILE A 454 2.74 11.26 -31.74
C ILE A 454 1.39 10.75 -31.24
N ASP A 455 0.67 11.64 -30.56
CA ASP A 455 -0.70 11.44 -30.12
C ASP A 455 -1.62 12.48 -30.79
N LYS A 456 -2.90 12.49 -30.41
CA LYS A 456 -3.89 13.40 -31.00
C LYS A 456 -3.66 14.87 -30.62
N ASP A 457 -3.00 15.13 -29.49
CA ASP A 457 -2.91 16.45 -28.88
C ASP A 457 -1.51 17.08 -29.03
N GLY A 458 -0.49 16.31 -29.43
CA GLY A 458 0.88 16.73 -29.71
C GLY A 458 1.68 17.19 -28.50
N ASN A 459 1.19 16.95 -27.28
CA ASN A 459 1.71 17.55 -26.06
C ASN A 459 2.47 16.57 -25.16
N GLU A 460 2.48 15.28 -25.48
CA GLU A 460 3.24 14.29 -24.73
C GLU A 460 4.62 14.04 -25.34
N VAL A 461 5.55 13.61 -24.50
CA VAL A 461 6.92 13.27 -24.88
C VAL A 461 7.29 11.92 -24.29
N TYR A 462 8.17 11.19 -24.98
CA TYR A 462 8.88 10.05 -24.42
C TYR A 462 10.29 10.47 -23.99
N PHE A 463 10.69 10.02 -22.82
CA PHE A 463 12.02 10.13 -22.26
C PHE A 463 12.61 8.72 -22.12
N SER A 464 13.87 8.55 -22.53
CA SER A 464 14.60 7.30 -22.36
C SER A 464 16.05 7.57 -21.99
N ALA A 465 16.57 6.83 -21.02
CA ALA A 465 17.90 7.02 -20.50
C ALA A 465 18.53 5.72 -20.01
N VAL A 466 19.85 5.69 -20.05
CA VAL A 466 20.68 4.65 -19.44
C VAL A 466 21.68 5.35 -18.54
N LEU A 467 21.53 5.11 -17.24
CA LEU A 467 22.22 5.81 -16.18
C LEU A 467 23.05 4.80 -15.37
N GLU A 468 24.30 5.12 -15.04
CA GLU A 468 25.17 4.27 -14.25
C GLU A 468 25.35 4.84 -12.83
N LYS A 469 25.11 3.99 -11.82
CA LYS A 469 25.29 4.35 -10.41
C LYS A 469 26.76 4.62 -10.11
N PRO A 470 27.15 5.80 -9.60
CA PRO A 470 28.54 6.08 -9.25
C PRO A 470 28.94 5.34 -7.98
N SER A 471 30.24 5.16 -7.77
CA SER A 471 30.78 4.86 -6.45
C SER A 471 30.59 6.06 -5.54
N ARG A 472 29.90 5.89 -4.40
CA ARG A 472 29.79 6.92 -3.38
C ARG A 472 30.87 6.65 -2.32
N PRO A 473 31.70 7.65 -1.93
CA PRO A 473 32.60 7.50 -0.81
C PRO A 473 31.77 7.29 0.46
N PHE A 474 32.14 6.29 1.25
CA PHE A 474 31.56 6.02 2.58
C PHE A 474 32.29 6.83 3.65
#